data_AF-A0A2T6K0Y3-F1
#
_entry.id   AF-A0A2T6K0Y3-F1
#
_cell.length_a   1.000
_cell.length_b   1.000
_cell.length_c   1.000
_cell.angle_alpha   90.00
_cell.angle_beta   90.00
_cell.angle_gamma   90.00
#
_symmetry.space_group_name_H-M   'P 1'
#
loop_
_entity.id
_entity.type
_entity.pdbx_description
1 polymer ?
#
loop_
_entity_poly.entity_id
_entity_poly.type
_entity_poly.pdbx_seq_one_letter_code
_entity_poly.pdbx_strand_id
1 'polypeptide(L)'
;MKIFIKLLLFLIIFITLSIVSFMVIFNLGMKSGALVAVLFIFLCFVIFCFSIFGVVKGNLNFIKLRNRTQVVGLMIFSICLTIFIGLAAFVNATIEHGLEKPNLDLEAKTRFLASAVFQVPTQKHLLKEEKSGITYLFPSGNKEDIEKFDLLINEEKTSFDTLFGSVDSAQLLIEVHNDSASLEASSTLEDVGGYYNAINQTLHLRSNDDNWENVLLHEYTHYRIDQFSEKQNLPLSRLPLWFQEGVSELLGNKESYGIDLESVETLDFHVLDSNNTFHQTSNENYNPYIQSFLAVESLVNDHGMKIIPELMLSDTINEFYQKLEAVNRKNLTEFQETFIRDLVVDREKIDEQFILAFEAINTKKYEQAEVIFKKIKENGLKYDVEMADEHLKTIYLDQGLYEKAISLIEIKISRDDNGFRTKDLLALSESYLLVGNSEKALVSIEFARDEMSAEHFFAQRIDKFVEAYQKINSDNSLAGYKMLFEEELFINKKVQKDLKEKLLLDYPGEF
;
A
#
# COMPACT_ATOMS: atom_id res chain seq x y z
N MET A 1 9.50 -19.21 -56.86
CA MET A 1 8.31 -18.34 -56.84
C MET A 1 7.00 -19.07 -56.50
N LYS A 2 6.56 -20.09 -57.25
CA LYS A 2 5.26 -20.78 -57.00
C LYS A 2 5.13 -21.47 -55.62
N ILE A 3 6.24 -21.89 -55.00
CA ILE A 3 6.24 -22.50 -53.66
C ILE A 3 6.01 -21.43 -52.59
N PHE A 4 6.75 -20.33 -52.65
CA PHE A 4 6.63 -19.20 -51.72
C PHE A 4 5.22 -18.61 -51.70
N ILE A 5 4.58 -18.45 -52.87
CA ILE A 5 3.19 -17.96 -52.94
C ILE A 5 2.22 -18.88 -52.17
N LYS A 6 2.42 -20.20 -52.24
CA LYS A 6 1.57 -21.16 -51.51
C LYS A 6 1.86 -21.17 -50.01
N LEU A 7 3.12 -21.03 -49.62
CA LEU A 7 3.48 -20.90 -48.20
C LEU A 7 2.92 -19.61 -47.60
N LEU A 8 3.00 -18.49 -48.35
CA LEU A 8 2.35 -17.23 -47.96
C LEU A 8 0.84 -17.39 -47.86
N LEU A 9 0.21 -18.11 -48.80
CA LEU A 9 -1.22 -18.41 -48.72
C LEU A 9 -1.57 -19.24 -47.47
N PHE A 10 -0.76 -20.25 -47.14
CA PHE A 10 -0.95 -21.01 -45.89
C PHE A 10 -0.78 -20.13 -44.65
N LEU A 11 0.17 -19.21 -44.65
CA LEU A 11 0.33 -18.25 -43.56
C LEU A 11 -0.89 -17.33 -43.42
N ILE A 12 -1.43 -16.81 -44.52
CA ILE A 12 -2.64 -15.98 -44.49
C ILE A 12 -3.83 -16.80 -43.96
N ILE A 13 -4.03 -18.02 -44.47
CA ILE A 13 -5.08 -18.92 -43.98
C ILE A 13 -4.89 -19.23 -42.50
N PHE A 14 -3.64 -19.42 -42.06
CA PHE A 14 -3.31 -19.68 -40.65
C PHE A 14 -3.77 -18.52 -39.79
N ILE A 15 -3.33 -17.30 -40.12
CA ILE A 15 -3.71 -16.08 -39.38
C ILE A 15 -5.23 -15.94 -39.35
N THR A 16 -5.91 -16.10 -40.48
CA THR A 16 -7.38 -16.00 -40.55
C THR A 16 -8.06 -17.06 -39.68
N LEU A 17 -7.66 -18.33 -39.75
CA LEU A 17 -8.26 -19.39 -38.95
C LEU A 17 -7.93 -19.25 -37.46
N SER A 18 -6.75 -18.75 -37.11
CA SER A 18 -6.38 -18.42 -35.73
C SER A 18 -7.27 -17.30 -35.18
N ILE A 19 -7.47 -16.21 -35.93
CA ILE A 19 -8.36 -15.11 -35.52
C ILE A 19 -9.80 -15.61 -35.37
N VAL A 20 -10.31 -16.37 -36.35
CA VAL A 20 -11.68 -16.89 -36.31
C VAL A 20 -11.86 -17.87 -35.15
N SER A 21 -10.93 -18.80 -34.94
CA SER A 21 -11.01 -19.76 -33.84
C SER A 21 -10.94 -19.06 -32.49
N PHE A 22 -10.04 -18.08 -32.32
CA PHE A 22 -9.98 -17.24 -31.13
C PHE A 22 -11.31 -16.53 -30.87
N MET A 23 -11.84 -15.80 -31.86
CA MET A 23 -13.11 -15.08 -31.73
C MET A 23 -14.27 -15.99 -31.37
N VAL A 24 -14.38 -17.17 -32.00
CA VAL A 24 -15.47 -18.12 -31.72
C VAL A 24 -15.32 -18.72 -30.33
N ILE A 25 -14.12 -19.13 -29.92
CA ILE A 25 -13.88 -19.73 -28.61
C ILE A 25 -14.14 -18.72 -27.50
N PHE A 26 -13.61 -17.50 -27.62
CA PHE A 26 -13.74 -16.47 -26.59
C PHE A 26 -15.14 -15.88 -26.51
N ASN A 27 -15.92 -15.89 -27.59
CA ASN A 27 -17.31 -15.45 -27.56
C ASN A 27 -18.27 -16.48 -26.92
N LEU A 28 -17.77 -17.66 -26.54
CA LEU A 28 -18.55 -18.72 -25.90
C LEU A 28 -18.11 -18.90 -24.44
N GLY A 29 -19.06 -19.34 -23.60
CA GLY A 29 -18.77 -19.79 -22.23
C GLY A 29 -17.80 -20.97 -22.19
N MET A 30 -17.15 -21.23 -21.05
CA MET A 30 -16.08 -22.22 -20.87
C MET A 30 -16.39 -23.59 -21.51
N LYS A 31 -17.55 -24.18 -21.18
CA LYS A 31 -17.96 -25.50 -21.68
C LYS A 31 -18.17 -25.51 -23.20
N SER A 32 -18.85 -24.49 -23.72
CA SER A 32 -19.16 -24.36 -25.15
C SER A 32 -17.91 -24.04 -25.96
N GLY A 33 -17.05 -23.16 -25.46
CA GLY A 33 -15.75 -22.83 -26.06
C GLY A 33 -14.83 -24.05 -26.14
N ALA A 34 -14.74 -24.83 -25.06
CA ALA A 34 -13.98 -26.08 -25.03
C ALA A 34 -14.51 -27.12 -26.05
N LEU A 35 -15.83 -27.28 -26.16
CA LEU A 35 -16.44 -28.18 -27.14
C LEU A 35 -16.09 -27.77 -28.58
N VAL A 36 -16.20 -26.47 -28.90
CA VAL A 36 -15.84 -25.95 -30.23
C VAL A 36 -14.34 -26.12 -30.52
N ALA A 37 -13.49 -25.91 -29.51
CA ALA A 37 -12.05 -26.15 -29.65
C ALA A 37 -11.74 -27.61 -29.97
N VAL A 38 -12.39 -28.57 -29.31
CA VAL A 38 -12.25 -30.01 -29.62
C VAL A 38 -12.67 -30.31 -31.06
N LEU A 39 -13.75 -29.69 -31.56
CA LEU A 39 -14.17 -29.86 -32.96
C LEU A 39 -13.12 -29.30 -33.94
N PHE A 40 -12.55 -28.13 -33.68
CA PHE A 40 -11.49 -27.57 -34.52
C PHE A 40 -10.18 -28.38 -34.46
N ILE A 41 -9.81 -28.87 -33.28
CA ILE A 41 -8.66 -29.77 -33.10
C ILE A 41 -8.87 -31.07 -33.87
N PHE A 42 -10.08 -31.65 -33.83
CA PHE A 42 -10.41 -32.84 -34.62
C PHE A 42 -10.28 -32.58 -36.13
N LEU A 43 -10.73 -31.42 -36.62
CA LEU A 43 -10.54 -31.02 -38.02
C LEU A 43 -9.05 -30.89 -38.37
N CYS A 44 -8.25 -30.28 -37.49
CA CYS A 44 -6.80 -30.18 -37.68
C CYS A 44 -6.13 -31.57 -37.68
N PHE A 45 -6.58 -32.50 -36.85
CA PHE A 45 -6.10 -33.89 -36.82
C PHE A 45 -6.40 -34.63 -38.13
N VAL A 46 -7.59 -34.40 -38.72
CA VAL A 46 -7.92 -34.95 -40.05
C VAL A 46 -6.98 -34.38 -41.13
N ILE A 47 -6.72 -33.07 -41.12
CA ILE A 47 -5.77 -32.42 -42.05
C ILE A 47 -4.35 -32.97 -41.86
N PHE A 48 -3.95 -33.19 -40.61
CA PHE A 48 -2.67 -33.78 -40.25
C PHE A 48 -2.52 -35.20 -40.82
N CYS A 49 -3.53 -36.06 -40.65
CA CYS A 49 -3.56 -37.41 -41.21
C CYS A 49 -3.47 -37.40 -42.74
N PHE A 50 -4.21 -36.51 -43.42
CA PHE A 50 -4.10 -36.32 -44.86
C PHE A 50 -2.71 -35.87 -45.29
N SER A 51 -2.07 -35.03 -44.47
CA SER A 51 -0.71 -34.57 -44.73
C SER A 51 0.30 -35.71 -44.61
N ILE A 52 0.19 -36.58 -43.61
CA ILE A 52 1.02 -37.80 -43.51
C ILE A 52 0.89 -38.64 -44.77
N PHE A 53 -0.34 -38.94 -45.19
CA PHE A 53 -0.61 -39.70 -46.42
C PHE A 53 0.05 -39.04 -47.64
N GLY A 54 -0.04 -37.72 -47.74
CA GLY A 54 0.56 -36.95 -48.83
C GLY A 54 2.08 -36.90 -48.80
N VAL A 55 2.71 -36.92 -47.62
CA VAL A 55 4.17 -36.99 -47.47
C VAL A 55 4.66 -38.35 -48.00
N VAL A 56 3.98 -39.43 -47.61
CA VAL A 56 4.27 -40.80 -48.09
C VAL A 56 4.11 -40.88 -49.61
N LYS A 57 2.96 -40.44 -50.15
CA LYS A 57 2.65 -40.46 -51.59
C LYS A 57 3.51 -39.48 -52.41
N GLY A 58 4.07 -38.47 -51.77
CA GLY A 58 4.90 -37.43 -52.40
C GLY A 58 4.12 -36.21 -52.93
N ASN A 59 2.79 -36.26 -52.94
CA ASN A 59 1.90 -35.17 -53.34
C ASN A 59 0.46 -35.36 -52.81
N LEU A 60 -0.34 -34.29 -52.86
CA LEU A 60 -1.79 -34.29 -52.66
C LEU A 60 -2.45 -33.51 -53.82
N ASN A 61 -2.64 -34.20 -54.95
CA ASN A 61 -3.13 -33.58 -56.19
C ASN A 61 -4.54 -32.97 -56.06
N PHE A 62 -5.42 -33.52 -55.21
CA PHE A 62 -6.79 -33.04 -55.04
C PHE A 62 -6.86 -31.62 -54.43
N ILE A 63 -5.93 -31.28 -53.53
CA ILE A 63 -5.73 -29.90 -53.00
C ILE A 63 -4.58 -29.16 -53.70
N LYS A 64 -4.17 -29.64 -54.89
CA LYS A 64 -3.14 -29.02 -55.73
C LYS A 64 -1.76 -28.87 -55.06
N LEU A 65 -1.41 -29.71 -54.07
CA LEU A 65 -0.06 -29.76 -53.49
C LEU A 65 0.80 -30.76 -54.27
N ARG A 66 1.80 -30.26 -55.01
CA ARG A 66 2.48 -31.02 -56.07
C ARG A 66 3.78 -31.70 -55.62
N ASN A 67 4.29 -31.38 -54.44
CA ASN A 67 5.54 -31.92 -53.94
C ASN A 67 5.50 -32.13 -52.42
N ARG A 68 6.44 -32.94 -51.92
CA ARG A 68 6.57 -33.26 -50.49
C ARG A 68 6.67 -32.02 -49.61
N THR A 69 7.44 -31.01 -50.01
CA THR A 69 7.61 -29.77 -49.24
C THR A 69 6.29 -29.05 -48.99
N GLN A 70 5.40 -28.97 -49.99
CA GLN A 70 4.08 -28.35 -49.82
C GLN A 70 3.20 -29.13 -48.86
N VAL A 71 3.29 -30.46 -48.88
CA VAL A 71 2.53 -31.32 -47.94
C VAL A 71 3.10 -31.22 -46.52
N VAL A 72 4.42 -31.20 -46.36
CA VAL A 72 5.06 -30.95 -45.06
C VAL A 72 4.65 -29.58 -44.51
N GLY A 73 4.53 -28.56 -45.37
CA GLY A 73 3.99 -27.25 -44.98
C GLY A 73 2.56 -27.34 -44.41
N LEU A 74 1.68 -28.12 -45.05
CA LEU A 74 0.32 -28.36 -44.54
C LEU A 74 0.32 -29.13 -43.21
N MET A 75 1.25 -30.08 -43.05
CA MET A 75 1.43 -30.83 -41.81
C MET A 75 1.83 -29.89 -40.65
N ILE A 76 2.88 -29.08 -40.84
CA ILE A 76 3.34 -28.09 -39.85
C ILE A 76 2.21 -27.11 -39.52
N PHE A 77 1.52 -26.60 -40.55
CA PHE A 77 0.35 -25.73 -40.39
C PHE A 77 -0.70 -26.36 -39.45
N SER A 78 -1.07 -27.63 -39.67
CA SER A 78 -2.09 -28.30 -38.84
C SER A 78 -1.65 -28.48 -37.39
N ILE A 79 -0.37 -28.74 -37.15
CA ILE A 79 0.20 -28.86 -35.79
C ILE A 79 0.16 -27.48 -35.10
N CYS A 80 0.69 -26.43 -35.75
CA CYS A 80 0.70 -25.09 -35.18
C CYS A 80 -0.71 -24.58 -34.87
N LEU A 81 -1.68 -24.83 -35.76
CA LEU A 81 -3.06 -24.41 -35.55
C LEU A 81 -3.72 -25.19 -34.40
N THR A 82 -3.42 -26.48 -34.27
CA THR A 82 -3.88 -27.31 -33.13
C THR A 82 -3.36 -26.74 -31.80
N ILE A 83 -2.07 -26.40 -31.73
CA ILE A 83 -1.46 -25.81 -30.53
C ILE A 83 -2.10 -24.46 -30.20
N PHE A 84 -2.28 -23.59 -31.20
CA PHE A 84 -2.93 -22.29 -31.01
C PHE A 84 -4.36 -22.42 -30.49
N ILE A 85 -5.17 -23.31 -31.09
CA ILE A 85 -6.56 -23.56 -30.65
C ILE A 85 -6.57 -24.11 -29.22
N GLY A 86 -5.68 -25.05 -28.91
CA GLY A 86 -5.54 -25.60 -27.56
C GLY A 86 -5.20 -24.52 -26.53
N LEU A 87 -4.27 -23.63 -26.86
CA LEU A 87 -3.90 -22.50 -26.01
C LEU A 87 -5.07 -21.52 -25.83
N ALA A 88 -5.77 -21.16 -26.91
CA ALA A 88 -6.93 -20.27 -26.84
C ALA A 88 -8.05 -20.87 -25.96
N ALA A 89 -8.32 -22.18 -26.09
CA ALA A 89 -9.30 -22.87 -25.26
C ALA A 89 -8.87 -22.91 -23.78
N PHE A 90 -7.58 -23.17 -23.52
CA PHE A 90 -7.01 -23.16 -22.19
C PHE A 90 -7.13 -21.77 -21.54
N VAL A 91 -6.67 -20.71 -22.22
CA VAL A 91 -6.77 -19.32 -21.73
C VAL A 91 -8.22 -18.93 -21.46
N ASN A 92 -9.14 -19.25 -22.38
CA ASN A 92 -10.57 -18.99 -22.17
C ASN A 92 -11.12 -19.67 -20.91
N ALA A 93 -10.74 -20.93 -20.67
CA ALA A 93 -11.15 -21.67 -19.49
C ALA A 93 -10.54 -21.08 -18.21
N THR A 94 -9.25 -20.73 -18.23
CA THR A 94 -8.57 -20.12 -17.09
C THR A 94 -9.20 -18.77 -16.71
N ILE A 95 -9.54 -17.92 -17.69
CA ILE A 95 -10.19 -16.62 -17.42
C ILE A 95 -11.58 -16.83 -16.80
N GLU A 96 -12.43 -17.68 -17.37
CA GLU A 96 -13.78 -17.90 -16.82
C GLU A 96 -13.77 -18.61 -15.47
N HIS A 97 -12.83 -19.54 -15.26
CA HIS A 97 -12.69 -20.22 -13.99
C HIS A 97 -12.12 -19.30 -12.91
N GLY A 98 -11.04 -18.56 -13.23
CA GLY A 98 -10.35 -17.69 -12.27
C GLY A 98 -11.13 -16.42 -11.89
N LEU A 99 -12.06 -15.97 -12.74
CA LEU A 99 -12.96 -14.84 -12.42
C LEU A 99 -14.30 -15.28 -11.82
N GLU A 100 -14.52 -16.59 -11.64
CA GLU A 100 -15.78 -17.21 -11.21
C GLU A 100 -17.05 -16.74 -11.96
N LYS A 101 -16.88 -16.16 -13.16
CA LYS A 101 -17.94 -15.52 -13.94
C LYS A 101 -18.22 -16.34 -15.20
N PRO A 102 -19.33 -17.12 -15.24
CA PRO A 102 -19.67 -17.89 -16.42
C PRO A 102 -20.15 -16.97 -17.55
N ASN A 103 -19.72 -17.27 -18.79
CA ASN A 103 -20.17 -16.58 -20.00
C ASN A 103 -19.74 -15.11 -20.12
N LEU A 104 -18.53 -14.78 -19.68
CA LEU A 104 -17.92 -13.49 -20.03
C LEU A 104 -17.90 -13.29 -21.54
N ASP A 105 -18.15 -12.06 -21.99
CA ASP A 105 -18.14 -11.74 -23.41
C ASP A 105 -16.70 -11.68 -23.97
N LEU A 106 -16.59 -11.70 -25.31
CA LEU A 106 -15.30 -11.63 -26.01
C LEU A 106 -14.50 -10.38 -25.62
N GLU A 107 -15.17 -9.25 -25.42
CA GLU A 107 -14.53 -7.97 -25.15
C GLU A 107 -13.89 -7.95 -23.76
N ALA A 108 -14.61 -8.41 -22.73
CA ALA A 108 -14.14 -8.52 -21.36
C ALA A 108 -12.95 -9.47 -21.25
N LYS A 109 -13.03 -10.67 -21.86
CA LYS A 109 -11.91 -11.63 -21.87
C LYS A 109 -10.68 -11.10 -22.58
N THR A 110 -10.88 -10.45 -23.73
CA THR A 110 -9.76 -9.86 -24.50
C THR A 110 -9.13 -8.70 -23.74
N ARG A 111 -9.94 -7.87 -23.08
CA ARG A 111 -9.45 -6.76 -22.24
C ARG A 111 -8.67 -7.30 -21.05
N PHE A 112 -9.21 -8.28 -20.31
CA PHE A 112 -8.53 -8.94 -19.19
C PHE A 112 -7.19 -9.56 -19.61
N LEU A 113 -7.15 -10.24 -20.76
CA LEU A 113 -5.91 -10.81 -21.28
C LEU A 113 -4.90 -9.71 -21.69
N ALA A 114 -5.39 -8.63 -22.31
CA ALA A 114 -4.54 -7.51 -22.71
C ALA A 114 -3.99 -6.77 -21.50
N SER A 115 -4.83 -6.52 -20.49
CA SER A 115 -4.42 -5.84 -19.25
C SER A 115 -3.49 -6.69 -18.41
N ALA A 116 -3.57 -8.02 -18.45
CA ALA A 116 -2.63 -8.88 -17.72
C ALA A 116 -1.17 -8.72 -18.18
N VAL A 117 -0.94 -8.23 -19.41
CA VAL A 117 0.40 -8.16 -20.03
C VAL A 117 0.80 -6.73 -20.43
N PHE A 118 -0.17 -5.91 -20.82
CA PHE A 118 0.04 -4.54 -21.28
C PHE A 118 -0.65 -3.56 -20.33
N GLN A 119 -0.17 -2.32 -20.31
CA GLN A 119 -0.79 -1.19 -19.61
C GLN A 119 -2.08 -0.72 -20.32
N VAL A 120 -3.05 -1.62 -20.41
CA VAL A 120 -4.38 -1.38 -20.97
C VAL A 120 -5.38 -1.42 -19.82
N PRO A 121 -6.26 -0.40 -19.67
CA PRO A 121 -7.23 -0.40 -18.59
C PRO A 121 -8.13 -1.62 -18.59
N THR A 122 -8.43 -2.12 -17.39
CA THR A 122 -9.35 -3.24 -17.18
C THR A 122 -10.81 -2.81 -17.26
N GLN A 123 -11.09 -1.56 -16.93
CA GLN A 123 -12.44 -0.98 -17.00
C GLN A 123 -12.68 -0.19 -18.30
N LYS A 124 -13.96 0.06 -18.60
CA LYS A 124 -14.38 0.92 -19.71
C LYS A 124 -14.52 2.37 -19.23
N HIS A 125 -14.33 3.31 -20.15
CA HIS A 125 -14.65 4.74 -19.95
C HIS A 125 -13.90 5.42 -18.79
N LEU A 126 -12.67 4.98 -18.51
CA LEU A 126 -11.80 5.68 -17.56
C LEU A 126 -11.23 6.97 -18.16
N LEU A 127 -11.11 7.99 -17.31
CA LEU A 127 -10.29 9.16 -17.57
C LEU A 127 -8.82 8.80 -17.37
N LYS A 128 -7.93 9.52 -18.07
CA LYS A 128 -6.48 9.38 -17.92
C LYS A 128 -5.89 10.72 -17.50
N GLU A 129 -5.07 10.70 -16.47
CA GLU A 129 -4.30 11.85 -15.99
C GLU A 129 -2.87 11.43 -15.69
N GLU A 130 -1.89 12.30 -15.92
CA GLU A 130 -0.48 12.03 -15.61
C GLU A 130 0.01 13.09 -14.63
N LYS A 131 0.52 12.64 -13.48
CA LYS A 131 1.04 13.48 -12.40
C LYS A 131 2.26 12.83 -11.79
N SER A 132 3.27 13.64 -11.51
CA SER A 132 4.48 13.19 -10.79
C SER A 132 5.17 11.96 -11.41
N GLY A 133 5.02 11.75 -12.72
CA GLY A 133 5.54 10.58 -13.45
C GLY A 133 4.68 9.31 -13.38
N ILE A 134 3.51 9.38 -12.75
CA ILE A 134 2.52 8.31 -12.59
C ILE A 134 1.33 8.56 -13.53
N THR A 135 0.87 7.52 -14.20
CA THR A 135 -0.38 7.57 -14.98
C THR A 135 -1.54 7.05 -14.14
N TYR A 136 -2.56 7.87 -13.93
CA TYR A 136 -3.79 7.49 -13.25
C TYR A 136 -4.89 7.22 -14.26
N LEU A 137 -5.57 6.09 -14.12
CA LEU A 137 -6.77 5.73 -14.85
C LEU A 137 -7.93 5.62 -13.86
N PHE A 138 -8.97 6.44 -14.01
CA PHE A 138 -10.02 6.53 -12.98
C PHE A 138 -11.40 6.92 -13.53
N PRO A 139 -12.49 6.50 -12.87
CA PRO A 139 -13.84 6.98 -13.19
C PRO A 139 -13.98 8.48 -12.90
N SER A 140 -14.87 9.17 -13.61
CA SER A 140 -14.99 10.64 -13.50
C SER A 140 -15.32 11.17 -12.10
N GLY A 141 -15.82 10.33 -11.20
CA GLY A 141 -16.13 10.69 -9.80
C GLY A 141 -14.92 10.78 -8.88
N ASN A 142 -13.75 10.26 -9.29
CA ASN A 142 -12.61 10.02 -8.40
C ASN A 142 -11.49 11.05 -8.52
N LYS A 143 -11.76 12.20 -9.14
CA LYS A 143 -10.71 13.18 -9.41
C LYS A 143 -10.04 13.68 -8.13
N GLU A 144 -10.81 13.87 -7.06
CA GLU A 144 -10.28 14.29 -5.76
C GLU A 144 -9.39 13.21 -5.14
N ASP A 145 -9.74 11.93 -5.31
CA ASP A 145 -8.93 10.81 -4.81
C ASP A 145 -7.57 10.74 -5.51
N ILE A 146 -7.50 11.07 -6.81
CA ILE A 146 -6.23 11.16 -7.53
C ILE A 146 -5.29 12.21 -6.94
N GLU A 147 -5.82 13.36 -6.50
CA GLU A 147 -5.00 14.38 -5.84
C GLU A 147 -4.43 13.84 -4.53
N LYS A 148 -5.24 13.12 -3.74
CA LYS A 148 -4.80 12.53 -2.46
C LYS A 148 -3.75 11.44 -2.68
N PHE A 149 -3.94 10.58 -3.68
CA PHE A 149 -3.01 9.49 -4.00
C PHE A 149 -1.66 10.04 -4.44
N ASP A 150 -1.66 11.03 -5.34
CA ASP A 150 -0.43 11.66 -5.83
C ASP A 150 0.32 12.39 -4.71
N LEU A 151 -0.42 13.08 -3.84
CA LEU A 151 0.16 13.75 -2.67
C LEU A 151 0.86 12.75 -1.74
N LEU A 152 0.17 11.69 -1.33
CA LEU A 152 0.72 10.69 -0.40
C LEU A 152 1.96 10.00 -0.97
N ILE A 153 1.93 9.58 -2.25
CA ILE A 153 3.10 8.95 -2.88
C ILE A 153 4.28 9.94 -2.93
N ASN A 154 4.03 11.21 -3.22
CA ASN A 154 5.07 12.23 -3.27
C ASN A 154 5.69 12.52 -1.90
N GLU A 155 4.88 12.55 -0.84
CA GLU A 155 5.33 12.70 0.54
C GLU A 155 6.24 11.55 0.95
N GLU A 156 5.84 10.32 0.66
CA GLU A 156 6.59 9.12 1.01
C GLU A 156 7.79 8.84 0.07
N LYS A 157 7.82 9.48 -1.10
CA LYS A 157 8.82 9.22 -2.15
C LYS A 157 10.25 9.24 -1.62
N THR A 158 10.59 10.21 -0.76
CA THR A 158 11.95 10.37 -0.22
C THR A 158 12.33 9.21 0.70
N SER A 159 11.38 8.71 1.50
CA SER A 159 11.58 7.55 2.37
C SER A 159 11.86 6.29 1.53
N PHE A 160 11.00 6.04 0.53
CA PHE A 160 11.17 4.92 -0.40
C PHE A 160 12.45 5.04 -1.23
N ASP A 161 12.81 6.22 -1.72
CA ASP A 161 14.06 6.46 -2.46
C ASP A 161 15.30 6.24 -1.59
N THR A 162 15.22 6.52 -0.30
CA THR A 162 16.31 6.25 0.65
C THR A 162 16.50 4.76 0.86
N LEU A 163 15.40 3.99 0.90
CA LEU A 163 15.42 2.55 1.15
C LEU A 163 15.77 1.72 -0.10
N PHE A 164 15.07 1.96 -1.20
CA PHE A 164 15.18 1.19 -2.45
C PHE A 164 16.07 1.86 -3.50
N GLY A 165 16.53 3.09 -3.24
CA GLY A 165 17.20 3.93 -4.24
C GLY A 165 16.20 4.65 -5.16
N SER A 166 16.69 5.69 -5.84
CA SER A 166 15.90 6.44 -6.82
C SER A 166 15.52 5.60 -8.04
N VAL A 167 14.32 5.87 -8.56
CA VAL A 167 13.78 5.27 -9.79
C VAL A 167 13.96 6.27 -10.94
N ASP A 168 14.61 5.83 -12.02
CA ASP A 168 14.98 6.70 -13.14
C ASP A 168 14.02 6.59 -14.35
N SER A 169 13.17 5.56 -14.48
CA SER A 169 12.46 5.34 -15.76
C SER A 169 11.20 4.47 -15.83
N ALA A 170 10.68 3.87 -14.76
CA ALA A 170 9.45 3.05 -14.88
C ALA A 170 8.18 3.90 -14.73
N GLN A 171 7.28 3.79 -15.71
CA GLN A 171 5.99 4.49 -15.71
C GLN A 171 4.98 3.63 -14.96
N LEU A 172 4.84 3.88 -13.65
CA LEU A 172 3.78 3.30 -12.83
C LEU A 172 2.42 3.74 -13.38
N LEU A 173 1.51 2.78 -13.54
CA LEU A 173 0.11 3.04 -13.81
C LEU A 173 -0.72 2.70 -12.58
N ILE A 174 -1.62 3.59 -12.18
CA ILE A 174 -2.59 3.34 -11.10
C ILE A 174 -3.99 3.34 -11.70
N GLU A 175 -4.69 2.21 -11.64
CA GLU A 175 -6.08 2.07 -12.04
C GLU A 175 -7.00 2.06 -10.82
N VAL A 176 -7.92 3.02 -10.77
CA VAL A 176 -8.83 3.23 -9.65
C VAL A 176 -10.19 2.60 -9.91
N HIS A 177 -10.72 1.96 -8.89
CA HIS A 177 -11.96 1.19 -8.87
C HIS A 177 -12.94 1.83 -7.87
N ASN A 178 -14.21 1.90 -8.26
CA ASN A 178 -15.25 2.48 -7.39
C ASN A 178 -15.68 1.54 -6.28
N ASP A 179 -15.61 0.23 -6.53
CA ASP A 179 -16.16 -0.81 -5.66
C ASP A 179 -15.39 -2.13 -5.80
N SER A 180 -15.61 -3.05 -4.87
CA SER A 180 -14.96 -4.38 -4.89
C SER A 180 -15.31 -5.17 -6.15
N ALA A 181 -16.52 -5.02 -6.69
CA ALA A 181 -16.94 -5.81 -7.84
C ALA A 181 -16.18 -5.44 -9.12
N SER A 182 -15.79 -4.16 -9.28
CA SER A 182 -14.94 -3.73 -10.39
C SER A 182 -13.49 -4.20 -10.23
N LEU A 183 -12.97 -4.21 -8.99
CA LEU A 183 -11.61 -4.68 -8.67
C LEU A 183 -11.47 -6.21 -8.80
N GLU A 184 -12.45 -6.97 -8.30
CA GLU A 184 -12.53 -8.42 -8.47
C GLU A 184 -12.78 -8.81 -9.93
N ALA A 185 -13.39 -7.93 -10.73
CA ALA A 185 -13.51 -8.18 -12.18
C ALA A 185 -12.17 -8.00 -12.92
N SER A 186 -11.18 -7.33 -12.31
CA SER A 186 -9.89 -7.06 -12.91
C SER A 186 -8.79 -8.04 -12.47
N SER A 187 -9.02 -8.86 -11.46
CA SER A 187 -8.07 -9.87 -10.96
C SER A 187 -8.74 -11.23 -10.73
N THR A 188 -7.92 -12.28 -10.60
CA THR A 188 -8.39 -13.60 -10.10
C THR A 188 -8.25 -13.71 -8.59
N LEU A 189 -8.10 -12.58 -7.89
CA LEU A 189 -7.97 -12.52 -6.45
C LEU A 189 -9.33 -12.14 -5.86
N GLU A 190 -9.77 -12.88 -4.85
CA GLU A 190 -11.00 -12.61 -4.12
C GLU A 190 -10.71 -11.76 -2.88
N ASP A 191 -11.64 -10.86 -2.54
CA ASP A 191 -11.63 -10.06 -1.31
C ASP A 191 -10.33 -9.26 -1.06
N VAL A 192 -9.76 -8.68 -2.13
CA VAL A 192 -8.58 -7.81 -2.05
C VAL A 192 -8.96 -6.33 -1.98
N GLY A 193 -8.27 -5.55 -1.14
CA GLY A 193 -8.41 -4.09 -1.07
C GLY A 193 -7.69 -3.34 -2.21
N GLY A 194 -6.67 -3.99 -2.78
CA GLY A 194 -5.86 -3.54 -3.91
C GLY A 194 -4.97 -4.68 -4.39
N TYR A 195 -4.30 -4.50 -5.52
CA TYR A 195 -3.22 -5.40 -5.95
C TYR A 195 -2.28 -4.72 -6.95
N TYR A 196 -1.02 -5.12 -6.91
CA TYR A 196 -0.03 -4.73 -7.90
C TYR A 196 0.26 -5.87 -8.89
N ASN A 197 0.26 -5.55 -10.18
CA ASN A 197 0.67 -6.47 -11.25
C ASN A 197 2.08 -6.13 -11.74
N ALA A 198 3.04 -6.97 -11.34
CA ALA A 198 4.45 -6.90 -11.73
C ALA A 198 4.69 -6.94 -13.25
N ILE A 199 3.86 -7.65 -14.02
CA ILE A 199 4.10 -7.86 -15.47
C ILE A 199 3.89 -6.57 -16.26
N ASN A 200 2.84 -5.82 -15.92
CA ASN A 200 2.46 -4.59 -16.62
C ASN A 200 2.72 -3.33 -15.79
N GLN A 201 3.26 -3.47 -14.57
CA GLN A 201 3.53 -2.39 -13.62
C GLN A 201 2.28 -1.54 -13.33
N THR A 202 1.12 -2.19 -13.19
CA THR A 202 -0.15 -1.53 -12.86
C THR A 202 -0.58 -1.86 -11.45
N LEU A 203 -0.86 -0.83 -10.67
CA LEU A 203 -1.43 -0.89 -9.33
C LEU A 203 -2.94 -0.66 -9.44
N HIS A 204 -3.74 -1.55 -8.85
CA HIS A 204 -5.18 -1.46 -8.81
C HIS A 204 -5.65 -1.12 -7.39
N LEU A 205 -6.48 -0.09 -7.25
CA LEU A 205 -6.88 0.46 -5.96
C LEU A 205 -8.36 0.79 -5.92
N ARG A 206 -8.97 0.69 -4.74
CA ARG A 206 -10.33 1.17 -4.47
C ARG A 206 -10.31 2.58 -3.89
N SER A 207 -11.16 3.47 -4.39
CA SER A 207 -11.15 4.90 -4.01
C SER A 207 -11.87 5.24 -2.70
N ASN A 208 -12.77 4.38 -2.25
CA ASN A 208 -13.69 4.63 -1.13
C ASN A 208 -13.43 3.67 0.04
N ASP A 209 -12.18 3.24 0.19
CA ASP A 209 -11.76 2.41 1.32
C ASP A 209 -11.31 3.33 2.45
N ASP A 210 -11.79 3.10 3.68
CA ASP A 210 -11.33 3.86 4.86
C ASP A 210 -9.83 3.63 5.15
N ASN A 211 -9.24 2.60 4.53
CA ASN A 211 -7.83 2.23 4.67
C ASN A 211 -7.03 2.43 3.35
N TRP A 212 -7.48 3.31 2.46
CA TRP A 212 -6.88 3.47 1.13
C TRP A 212 -5.40 3.89 1.19
N GLU A 213 -4.98 4.68 2.18
CA GLU A 213 -3.60 5.12 2.35
C GLU A 213 -2.67 3.92 2.53
N ASN A 214 -3.04 3.02 3.45
CA ASN A 214 -2.27 1.85 3.79
C ASN A 214 -2.22 0.86 2.61
N VAL A 215 -3.35 0.66 1.93
CA VAL A 215 -3.39 -0.18 0.72
C VAL A 215 -2.53 0.43 -0.39
N LEU A 216 -2.59 1.74 -0.61
CA LEU A 216 -1.77 2.40 -1.63
C LEU A 216 -0.28 2.23 -1.35
N LEU A 217 0.16 2.47 -0.11
CA LEU A 217 1.57 2.34 0.25
C LEU A 217 2.04 0.88 0.28
N HIS A 218 1.16 -0.06 0.67
CA HIS A 218 1.42 -1.50 0.58
C HIS A 218 1.68 -1.90 -0.88
N GLU A 219 0.77 -1.57 -1.79
CA GLU A 219 0.92 -1.94 -3.21
C GLU A 219 2.05 -1.16 -3.90
N TYR A 220 2.27 0.09 -3.50
CA TYR A 220 3.42 0.87 -3.97
C TYR A 220 4.73 0.23 -3.52
N THR A 221 4.77 -0.42 -2.35
CA THR A 221 5.94 -1.16 -1.88
C THR A 221 6.27 -2.33 -2.79
N HIS A 222 5.27 -3.10 -3.23
CA HIS A 222 5.49 -4.17 -4.23
C HIS A 222 6.09 -3.61 -5.52
N TYR A 223 5.57 -2.49 -6.03
CA TYR A 223 6.18 -1.79 -7.17
C TYR A 223 7.64 -1.40 -6.92
N ARG A 224 7.97 -0.90 -5.73
CA ARG A 224 9.33 -0.47 -5.38
C ARG A 224 10.30 -1.64 -5.19
N ILE A 225 9.81 -2.78 -4.71
CA ILE A 225 10.55 -4.05 -4.67
C ILE A 225 10.88 -4.52 -6.10
N ASP A 226 9.93 -4.42 -7.02
CA ASP A 226 10.15 -4.77 -8.43
C ASP A 226 11.19 -3.85 -9.08
N GLN A 227 11.07 -2.53 -8.88
CA GLN A 227 12.05 -1.56 -9.38
C GLN A 227 13.45 -1.79 -8.81
N PHE A 228 13.56 -2.11 -7.52
CA PHE A 228 14.83 -2.47 -6.92
C PHE A 228 15.41 -3.71 -7.60
N SER A 229 14.60 -4.73 -7.81
CA SER A 229 14.99 -5.99 -8.44
C SER A 229 15.48 -5.78 -9.87
N GLU A 230 14.74 -5.02 -10.68
CA GLU A 230 15.12 -4.64 -12.04
C GLU A 230 16.47 -3.91 -12.06
N LYS A 231 16.65 -2.91 -11.19
CA LYS A 231 17.89 -2.12 -11.08
C LYS A 231 19.10 -3.00 -10.71
N GLN A 232 18.90 -4.03 -9.89
CA GLN A 232 19.95 -4.96 -9.50
C GLN A 232 20.10 -6.15 -10.47
N ASN A 233 19.29 -6.24 -11.53
CA ASN A 233 19.23 -7.38 -12.46
C ASN A 233 18.90 -8.72 -11.76
N LEU A 234 17.98 -8.69 -10.80
CA LEU A 234 17.60 -9.85 -10.00
C LEU A 234 16.18 -10.34 -10.33
N PRO A 235 15.91 -11.66 -10.33
CA PRO A 235 14.58 -12.19 -10.64
C PRO A 235 13.58 -11.95 -9.50
N LEU A 236 12.34 -11.56 -9.80
CA LEU A 236 11.32 -11.27 -8.77
C LEU A 236 11.02 -12.47 -7.85
N SER A 237 11.06 -13.69 -8.39
CA SER A 237 10.76 -14.93 -7.65
C SER A 237 11.82 -15.38 -6.64
N ARG A 238 12.84 -14.57 -6.37
CA ARG A 238 13.97 -14.94 -5.50
C ARG A 238 13.72 -14.66 -4.02
N LEU A 239 12.72 -13.85 -3.70
CA LEU A 239 12.40 -13.48 -2.32
C LEU A 239 11.21 -14.31 -1.84
N PRO A 240 11.23 -14.80 -0.58
CA PRO A 240 10.04 -15.39 0.03
C PRO A 240 8.87 -14.42 0.02
N LEU A 241 7.67 -14.91 -0.24
CA LEU A 241 6.48 -14.05 -0.25
C LEU A 241 6.22 -13.42 1.13
N TRP A 242 6.38 -14.18 2.23
CA TRP A 242 6.23 -13.61 3.58
C TRP A 242 7.11 -12.38 3.80
N PHE A 243 8.31 -12.36 3.24
CA PHE A 243 9.19 -11.21 3.40
C PHE A 243 8.70 -10.01 2.59
N GLN A 244 8.26 -10.24 1.34
CA GLN A 244 7.71 -9.18 0.49
C GLN A 244 6.45 -8.57 1.12
N GLU A 245 5.50 -9.41 1.54
CA GLU A 245 4.29 -8.96 2.23
C GLU A 245 4.61 -8.29 3.57
N GLY A 246 5.56 -8.82 4.36
CA GLY A 246 5.96 -8.20 5.62
C GLY A 246 6.55 -6.81 5.44
N VAL A 247 7.36 -6.59 4.40
CA VAL A 247 7.89 -5.27 4.04
C VAL A 247 6.77 -4.34 3.57
N SER A 248 5.84 -4.83 2.75
CA SER A 248 4.68 -4.07 2.28
C SER A 248 3.72 -3.69 3.40
N GLU A 249 3.50 -4.56 4.40
CA GLU A 249 2.71 -4.24 5.59
C GLU A 249 3.41 -3.20 6.48
N LEU A 250 4.74 -3.33 6.68
CA LEU A 250 5.51 -2.37 7.47
C LEU A 250 5.50 -0.97 6.83
N LEU A 251 5.75 -0.88 5.52
CA LEU A 251 5.76 0.39 4.79
C LEU A 251 4.37 0.90 4.43
N GLY A 252 3.36 0.03 4.46
CA GLY A 252 1.95 0.37 4.39
C GLY A 252 1.39 0.98 5.69
N ASN A 253 2.25 1.41 6.61
CA ASN A 253 1.90 2.03 7.90
C ASN A 253 1.04 1.15 8.82
N LYS A 254 1.19 -0.18 8.76
CA LYS A 254 0.59 -1.05 9.77
C LYS A 254 1.31 -0.88 11.11
N GLU A 255 0.54 -0.64 12.16
CA GLU A 255 1.06 -0.52 13.52
C GLU A 255 0.83 -1.83 14.31
N SER A 256 1.86 -2.30 15.00
CA SER A 256 1.80 -3.49 15.87
C SER A 256 1.09 -3.24 17.21
N TYR A 257 0.86 -1.98 17.60
CA TYR A 257 0.32 -1.61 18.90
C TYR A 257 -1.06 -2.22 19.21
N GLY A 258 -1.86 -2.49 18.17
CA GLY A 258 -3.19 -3.14 18.25
C GLY A 258 -3.20 -4.66 18.15
N ILE A 259 -2.04 -5.31 18.01
CA ILE A 259 -1.91 -6.76 17.90
C ILE A 259 -1.63 -7.35 19.28
N ASP A 260 -2.44 -8.32 19.69
CA ASP A 260 -2.15 -9.16 20.87
C ASP A 260 -1.05 -10.17 20.50
N LEU A 261 0.21 -9.74 20.70
CA LEU A 261 1.41 -10.52 20.35
C LEU A 261 1.42 -11.92 20.99
N GLU A 262 0.87 -12.07 22.19
CA GLU A 262 0.85 -13.37 22.90
C GLU A 262 -0.11 -14.37 22.26
N SER A 263 -1.09 -13.90 21.49
CA SER A 263 -2.08 -14.72 20.79
C SER A 263 -1.66 -15.12 19.36
N VAL A 264 -0.57 -14.56 18.84
CA VAL A 264 -0.15 -14.77 17.46
C VAL A 264 0.44 -16.17 17.29
N GLU A 265 -0.21 -16.99 16.47
CA GLU A 265 0.32 -18.27 16.01
C GLU A 265 1.35 -18.06 14.88
N THR A 266 2.36 -18.95 14.82
CA THR A 266 3.37 -18.95 13.76
C THR A 266 3.40 -20.26 13.00
N LEU A 267 3.60 -20.16 11.68
CA LEU A 267 3.88 -21.27 10.79
C LEU A 267 5.35 -21.26 10.34
N ASP A 268 5.79 -22.38 9.78
CA ASP A 268 7.08 -22.50 9.12
C ASP A 268 7.20 -21.49 7.97
N PHE A 269 8.24 -20.64 7.97
CA PHE A 269 8.46 -19.65 6.92
C PHE A 269 8.52 -20.26 5.52
N HIS A 270 9.00 -21.49 5.36
CA HIS A 270 9.02 -22.17 4.06
C HIS A 270 7.62 -22.49 3.53
N VAL A 271 6.62 -22.65 4.40
CA VAL A 271 5.21 -22.77 3.98
C VAL A 271 4.71 -21.46 3.40
N LEU A 272 5.34 -20.33 3.73
CA LEU A 272 4.94 -18.98 3.30
C LEU A 272 5.81 -18.44 2.15
N ASP A 273 6.66 -19.27 1.54
CA ASP A 273 7.57 -18.86 0.45
C ASP A 273 6.82 -18.47 -0.83
N SER A 274 5.62 -19.00 -1.08
CA SER A 274 4.93 -18.90 -2.37
C SER A 274 3.49 -18.38 -2.26
N ASN A 275 3.02 -17.70 -3.31
CA ASN A 275 1.66 -17.18 -3.41
C ASN A 275 0.56 -18.21 -3.12
N ASN A 276 0.70 -19.41 -3.69
CA ASN A 276 -0.30 -20.46 -3.53
C ASN A 276 -0.44 -20.89 -2.07
N THR A 277 0.67 -21.07 -1.37
CA THR A 277 0.64 -21.54 0.02
C THR A 277 0.34 -20.41 0.99
N PHE A 278 0.80 -19.19 0.72
CA PHE A 278 0.59 -18.02 1.56
C PHE A 278 -0.91 -17.74 1.76
N HIS A 279 -1.66 -17.45 0.70
CA HIS A 279 -3.09 -17.14 0.85
C HIS A 279 -3.91 -18.35 1.34
N GLN A 280 -3.53 -19.58 0.97
CA GLN A 280 -4.23 -20.79 1.42
C GLN A 280 -4.07 -21.09 2.91
N THR A 281 -3.01 -20.58 3.55
CA THR A 281 -2.82 -20.77 4.99
C THR A 281 -3.69 -19.83 5.83
N SER A 282 -4.16 -18.73 5.24
CA SER A 282 -5.03 -17.78 5.91
C SER A 282 -6.34 -18.44 6.36
N ASN A 283 -6.68 -18.31 7.64
CA ASN A 283 -7.90 -18.84 8.22
C ASN A 283 -8.32 -18.01 9.44
N GLU A 284 -9.44 -18.37 10.08
CA GLU A 284 -9.98 -17.62 11.24
C GLU A 284 -8.99 -17.46 12.41
N ASN A 285 -8.02 -18.37 12.56
CA ASN A 285 -7.06 -18.36 13.67
C ASN A 285 -5.64 -17.92 13.26
N TYR A 286 -5.35 -17.81 11.96
CA TYR A 286 -4.01 -17.50 11.49
C TYR A 286 -4.05 -16.57 10.28
N ASN A 287 -3.33 -15.46 10.38
CA ASN A 287 -3.15 -14.48 9.32
C ASN A 287 -1.67 -14.40 8.93
N PRO A 288 -1.29 -14.88 7.72
CA PRO A 288 0.11 -14.89 7.28
C PRO A 288 0.70 -13.49 7.13
N TYR A 289 -0.11 -12.46 6.87
CA TYR A 289 0.33 -11.06 6.83
C TYR A 289 0.77 -10.57 8.21
N ILE A 290 0.13 -11.02 9.30
CA ILE A 290 0.50 -10.64 10.67
C ILE A 290 1.87 -11.23 11.03
N GLN A 291 2.08 -12.54 10.81
CA GLN A 291 3.39 -13.15 11.05
C GLN A 291 4.48 -12.47 10.20
N SER A 292 4.19 -12.21 8.93
CA SER A 292 5.11 -11.57 7.99
C SER A 292 5.53 -10.17 8.45
N PHE A 293 4.55 -9.34 8.81
CA PHE A 293 4.75 -8.00 9.34
C PHE A 293 5.61 -8.02 10.61
N LEU A 294 5.23 -8.82 11.61
CA LEU A 294 5.95 -8.89 12.88
C LEU A 294 7.38 -9.45 12.71
N ALA A 295 7.59 -10.40 11.80
CA ALA A 295 8.93 -10.90 11.50
C ALA A 295 9.82 -9.81 10.90
N VAL A 296 9.30 -9.02 9.94
CA VAL A 296 10.06 -7.91 9.35
C VAL A 296 10.25 -6.77 10.35
N GLU A 297 9.25 -6.44 11.16
CA GLU A 297 9.34 -5.46 12.25
C GLU A 297 10.45 -5.84 13.24
N SER A 298 10.50 -7.10 13.67
CA SER A 298 11.58 -7.61 14.53
C SER A 298 12.96 -7.43 13.90
N LEU A 299 13.12 -7.72 12.61
CA LEU A 299 14.39 -7.50 11.90
C LEU A 299 14.76 -6.02 11.83
N VAL A 300 13.79 -5.15 11.59
CA VAL A 300 14.01 -3.70 11.53
C VAL A 300 14.34 -3.11 12.90
N ASN A 301 13.72 -3.61 13.97
CA ASN A 301 14.02 -3.17 15.33
C ASN A 301 15.46 -3.54 15.73
N ASP A 302 15.91 -4.75 15.36
CA ASP A 302 17.26 -5.23 15.70
C ASP A 302 18.37 -4.62 14.82
N HIS A 303 18.10 -4.40 13.53
CA HIS A 303 19.15 -4.09 12.52
C HIS A 303 18.93 -2.75 11.78
N GLY A 304 17.80 -2.08 12.00
CA GLY A 304 17.37 -0.89 11.29
C GLY A 304 16.86 -1.16 9.87
N MET A 305 16.19 -0.16 9.27
CA MET A 305 15.56 -0.27 7.93
C MET A 305 16.48 -0.78 6.81
N LYS A 306 17.79 -0.58 6.92
CA LYS A 306 18.77 -1.01 5.91
C LYS A 306 18.87 -2.53 5.75
N ILE A 307 18.37 -3.30 6.70
CA ILE A 307 18.32 -4.77 6.59
C ILE A 307 17.46 -5.22 5.41
N ILE A 308 16.40 -4.46 5.08
CA ILE A 308 15.47 -4.81 4.00
C ILE A 308 16.21 -4.91 2.66
N PRO A 309 16.85 -3.84 2.13
CA PRO A 309 17.58 -3.94 0.88
C PRO A 309 18.78 -4.89 0.95
N GLU A 310 19.40 -5.10 2.12
CA GLU A 310 20.48 -6.07 2.29
C GLU A 310 20.03 -7.51 2.03
N LEU A 311 18.87 -7.90 2.57
CA LEU A 311 18.26 -9.21 2.32
C LEU A 311 17.75 -9.35 0.89
N MET A 312 17.22 -8.28 0.30
CA MET A 312 16.70 -8.27 -1.08
C MET A 312 17.76 -8.50 -2.18
N LEU A 313 19.04 -8.33 -1.85
CA LEU A 313 20.18 -8.59 -2.74
C LEU A 313 20.49 -10.09 -2.90
N SER A 314 19.66 -10.99 -2.37
CA SER A 314 19.80 -12.44 -2.54
C SER A 314 19.38 -12.87 -3.94
N ASP A 315 20.13 -13.76 -4.61
CA ASP A 315 19.82 -14.27 -5.95
C ASP A 315 18.73 -15.36 -5.91
N THR A 316 18.57 -16.03 -4.76
CA THR A 316 17.61 -17.13 -4.56
C THR A 316 17.01 -17.10 -3.15
N ILE A 317 15.88 -17.81 -2.96
CA ILE A 317 15.24 -17.97 -1.65
C ILE A 317 16.19 -18.63 -0.63
N ASN A 318 16.96 -19.63 -1.05
CA ASN A 318 17.93 -20.27 -0.17
C ASN A 318 19.04 -19.31 0.27
N GLU A 319 19.53 -18.46 -0.64
CA GLU A 319 20.51 -17.43 -0.30
C GLU A 319 19.90 -16.37 0.63
N PHE A 320 18.63 -16.02 0.43
CA PHE A 320 17.90 -15.13 1.32
C PHE A 320 17.91 -15.66 2.76
N TYR A 321 17.55 -16.94 2.95
CA TYR A 321 17.57 -17.54 4.29
C TYR A 321 18.99 -17.61 4.87
N GLN A 322 20.00 -17.93 4.07
CA GLN A 322 21.39 -17.90 4.53
C GLN A 322 21.84 -16.49 4.98
N LYS A 323 21.44 -15.44 4.26
CA LYS A 323 21.73 -14.05 4.66
C LYS A 323 20.96 -13.66 5.91
N LEU A 324 19.68 -14.01 6.00
CA LEU A 324 18.85 -13.80 7.19
C LEU A 324 19.52 -14.39 8.43
N GLU A 325 19.95 -15.65 8.34
CA GLU A 325 20.63 -16.33 9.45
C GLU A 325 21.98 -15.67 9.80
N ALA A 326 22.74 -15.25 8.78
CA ALA A 326 24.04 -14.62 8.97
C ALA A 326 23.93 -13.24 9.65
N VAL A 327 22.96 -12.42 9.25
CA VAL A 327 22.76 -11.08 9.82
C VAL A 327 22.15 -11.17 11.21
N ASN A 328 21.12 -12.00 11.36
CA ASN A 328 20.42 -12.14 12.64
C ASN A 328 21.23 -12.95 13.68
N ARG A 329 22.24 -13.71 13.23
CA ARG A 329 23.03 -14.64 14.06
C ARG A 329 22.17 -15.68 14.79
N LYS A 330 20.97 -15.92 14.27
CA LYS A 330 20.01 -16.95 14.68
C LYS A 330 19.79 -17.83 13.46
N ASN A 331 19.70 -19.14 13.64
CA ASN A 331 19.22 -19.99 12.55
C ASN A 331 17.71 -19.72 12.31
N LEU A 332 17.17 -20.15 11.17
CA LEU A 332 15.78 -19.86 10.80
C LEU A 332 14.76 -20.36 11.84
N THR A 333 14.97 -21.57 12.36
CA THR A 333 14.10 -22.16 13.40
C THR A 333 14.13 -21.33 14.68
N GLU A 334 15.32 -20.94 15.13
CA GLU A 334 15.48 -20.08 16.30
C GLU A 334 14.78 -18.74 16.06
N PHE A 335 15.01 -18.07 14.93
CA PHE A 335 14.33 -16.82 14.62
C PHE A 335 12.80 -16.96 14.66
N GLN A 336 12.26 -17.99 14.01
CA GLN A 336 10.82 -18.28 13.99
C GLN A 336 10.23 -18.50 15.39
N GLU A 337 10.99 -19.12 16.29
CA GLU A 337 10.57 -19.37 17.67
C GLU A 337 10.73 -18.15 18.60
N THR A 338 11.58 -17.18 18.26
CA THR A 338 11.89 -16.06 19.16
C THR A 338 11.35 -14.70 18.75
N PHE A 339 11.11 -14.41 17.46
CA PHE A 339 10.86 -13.03 17.01
C PHE A 339 9.67 -12.35 17.73
N ILE A 340 8.56 -13.07 17.96
CA ILE A 340 7.40 -12.54 18.72
C ILE A 340 7.78 -12.26 20.17
N ARG A 341 8.50 -13.19 20.81
CA ARG A 341 8.93 -13.03 22.19
C ARG A 341 9.89 -11.86 22.34
N ASP A 342 10.80 -11.69 21.38
CA ASP A 342 11.75 -10.59 21.36
C ASP A 342 10.99 -9.24 21.26
N LEU A 343 9.95 -9.16 20.42
CA LEU A 343 9.04 -7.99 20.34
C LEU A 343 8.29 -7.72 21.64
N VAL A 344 7.75 -8.75 22.31
CA VAL A 344 7.09 -8.60 23.61
C VAL A 344 8.04 -8.00 24.64
N VAL A 345 9.26 -8.54 24.73
CA VAL A 345 10.29 -8.06 25.65
C VAL A 345 10.68 -6.60 25.35
N ASP A 346 10.74 -6.21 24.08
CA ASP A 346 11.02 -4.83 23.72
C ASP A 346 9.88 -3.87 24.07
N ARG A 347 8.63 -4.29 23.91
CA ARG A 347 7.45 -3.54 24.35
C ARG A 347 7.44 -3.34 25.87
N GLU A 348 7.70 -4.40 26.63
CA GLU A 348 7.79 -4.32 28.09
C GLU A 348 8.85 -3.31 28.56
N LYS A 349 10.01 -3.22 27.90
CA LYS A 349 11.06 -2.23 28.23
C LYS A 349 10.61 -0.79 27.98
N ILE A 350 9.77 -0.55 26.99
CA ILE A 350 9.22 0.78 26.72
C ILE A 350 8.15 1.12 27.76
N ASP A 351 7.29 0.17 28.11
CA ASP A 351 6.28 0.32 29.16
C ASP A 351 6.93 0.63 30.52
N GLU A 352 8.02 -0.05 30.88
CA GLU A 352 8.81 0.25 32.07
C GLU A 352 9.36 1.69 32.05
N GLN A 353 9.79 2.19 30.89
CA GLN A 353 10.26 3.57 30.76
C GLN A 353 9.12 4.58 30.95
N PHE A 354 7.92 4.30 30.42
CA PHE A 354 6.74 5.13 30.69
C PHE A 354 6.42 5.18 32.19
N ILE A 355 6.45 4.04 32.88
CA ILE A 355 6.24 3.97 34.35
C ILE A 355 7.23 4.87 35.09
N LEU A 356 8.53 4.78 34.75
CA LEU A 356 9.58 5.60 35.36
C LEU A 356 9.40 7.09 35.06
N ALA A 357 8.99 7.43 33.83
CA ALA A 357 8.73 8.82 33.44
C ALA A 357 7.53 9.40 34.22
N PHE A 358 6.46 8.64 34.41
CA PHE A 358 5.31 9.06 35.20
C PHE A 358 5.64 9.19 36.69
N GLU A 359 6.47 8.33 37.26
CA GLU A 359 6.96 8.49 38.63
C GLU A 359 7.76 9.80 38.78
N ALA A 360 8.61 10.11 37.80
CA ALA A 360 9.36 11.38 37.76
C ALA A 360 8.42 12.59 37.65
N ILE A 361 7.38 12.55 36.81
CA ILE A 361 6.34 13.60 36.73
C ILE A 361 5.64 13.78 38.08
N ASN A 362 5.15 12.69 38.69
CA ASN A 362 4.42 12.72 39.95
C ASN A 362 5.26 13.26 41.11
N THR A 363 6.58 13.06 41.06
CA THR A 363 7.55 13.60 42.02
C THR A 363 8.13 14.96 41.62
N LYS A 364 7.61 15.58 40.56
CA LYS A 364 8.05 16.87 39.98
C LYS A 364 9.52 16.91 39.54
N LYS A 365 10.11 15.76 39.23
CA LYS A 365 11.45 15.61 38.67
C LYS A 365 11.40 15.72 37.13
N TYR A 366 10.99 16.88 36.64
CA TYR A 366 10.67 17.05 35.22
C TYR A 366 11.87 16.86 34.27
N GLU A 367 13.07 17.27 34.66
CA GLU A 367 14.29 17.03 33.86
C GLU A 367 14.55 15.53 33.67
N GLN A 368 14.31 14.72 34.71
CA GLN A 368 14.45 13.27 34.63
C GLN A 368 13.40 12.66 33.69
N ALA A 369 12.15 13.12 33.79
CA ALA A 369 11.08 12.67 32.88
C ALA A 369 11.38 13.05 31.42
N GLU A 370 11.89 14.27 31.16
CA GLU A 370 12.28 14.73 29.83
C GLU A 370 13.36 13.84 29.20
N VAL A 371 14.37 13.43 30.00
CA VAL A 371 15.41 12.49 29.54
C VAL A 371 14.82 11.13 29.17
N ILE A 372 13.90 10.60 29.98
CA ILE A 372 13.28 9.30 29.72
C ILE A 372 12.39 9.36 28.47
N PHE A 373 11.54 10.38 28.32
CA PHE A 373 10.71 10.52 27.12
C PHE A 373 11.53 10.70 25.85
N LYS A 374 12.65 11.44 25.89
CA LYS A 374 13.56 11.51 24.74
C LYS A 374 14.13 10.14 24.37
N LYS A 375 14.47 9.31 25.36
CA LYS A 375 14.92 7.94 25.13
C LYS A 375 13.82 7.06 24.55
N ILE A 376 12.57 7.21 25.02
CA ILE A 376 11.41 6.51 24.40
C ILE A 376 11.30 6.93 22.94
N LYS A 377 11.39 8.22 22.62
CA LYS A 377 11.32 8.69 21.22
C LYS A 377 12.43 8.15 20.31
N GLU A 378 13.56 7.75 20.88
CA GLU A 378 14.67 7.17 20.11
C GLU A 378 14.50 5.67 19.84
N ASN A 379 13.74 4.96 20.67
CA ASN A 379 13.70 3.48 20.67
C ASN A 379 12.28 2.88 20.57
N GLY A 380 11.24 3.69 20.77
CA GLY A 380 9.85 3.28 20.74
C GLY A 380 9.26 3.34 19.34
N LEU A 381 8.11 2.70 19.18
CA LEU A 381 7.32 2.73 17.95
C LEU A 381 6.64 4.09 17.78
N LYS A 382 6.03 4.33 16.62
CA LYS A 382 5.33 5.59 16.30
C LYS A 382 4.38 6.04 17.40
N TYR A 383 3.52 5.15 17.88
CA TYR A 383 2.60 5.43 18.98
C TYR A 383 3.33 5.85 20.28
N ASP A 384 4.44 5.18 20.61
CA ASP A 384 5.24 5.52 21.78
C ASP A 384 5.88 6.91 21.65
N VAL A 385 6.34 7.26 20.45
CA VAL A 385 6.89 8.58 20.12
C VAL A 385 5.81 9.65 20.29
N GLU A 386 4.60 9.43 19.77
CA GLU A 386 3.48 10.36 19.91
C GLU A 386 3.07 10.56 21.37
N MET A 387 2.96 9.46 22.13
CA MET A 387 2.66 9.49 23.56
C MET A 387 3.75 10.22 24.35
N ALA A 388 5.03 9.95 24.06
CA ALA A 388 6.15 10.65 24.68
C ALA A 388 6.13 12.15 24.38
N ASP A 389 5.81 12.54 23.14
CA ASP A 389 5.66 13.94 22.75
C ASP A 389 4.49 14.64 23.46
N GLU A 390 3.37 13.95 23.66
CA GLU A 390 2.22 14.46 24.42
C GLU A 390 2.57 14.75 25.90
N HIS A 391 3.34 13.84 26.52
CA HIS A 391 3.79 14.03 27.89
C HIS A 391 4.88 15.09 28.02
N LEU A 392 5.82 15.18 27.06
CA LEU A 392 6.81 16.25 27.01
C LEU A 392 6.14 17.63 26.92
N LYS A 393 5.13 17.78 26.06
CA LYS A 393 4.32 19.00 25.97
C LYS A 393 3.74 19.36 27.34
N THR A 394 3.10 18.40 28.01
CA THR A 394 2.47 18.60 29.32
C THR A 394 3.50 19.06 30.37
N ILE A 395 4.67 18.40 30.40
CA ILE A 395 5.78 18.77 31.29
C ILE A 395 6.28 20.20 31.04
N TYR A 396 6.40 20.61 29.78
CA TYR A 396 6.84 21.98 29.46
C TYR A 396 5.82 23.02 29.88
N LEU A 397 4.52 22.77 29.65
CA LEU A 397 3.45 23.66 30.09
C LEU A 397 3.40 23.79 31.61
N ASP A 398 3.53 22.68 32.35
CA ASP A 398 3.52 22.67 33.82
C ASP A 398 4.68 23.47 34.43
N GLN A 399 5.83 23.49 33.76
CA GLN A 399 7.02 24.25 34.16
C GLN A 399 7.01 25.71 33.70
N GLY A 400 6.02 26.13 32.90
CA GLY A 400 5.99 27.46 32.29
C GLY A 400 7.02 27.65 31.17
N LEU A 401 7.52 26.57 30.59
CA LEU A 401 8.47 26.57 29.47
C LEU A 401 7.73 26.69 28.13
N TYR A 402 6.94 27.75 27.97
CA TYR A 402 6.00 27.89 26.84
C TYR A 402 6.66 27.88 25.46
N GLU A 403 7.82 28.51 25.31
CA GLU A 403 8.56 28.50 24.03
C GLU A 403 9.01 27.08 23.63
N LYS A 404 9.38 26.24 24.61
CA LYS A 404 9.70 24.82 24.33
C LYS A 404 8.46 24.04 23.95
N ALA A 405 7.33 24.29 24.62
CA ALA A 405 6.05 23.65 24.28
C ALA A 405 5.60 24.04 22.86
N ILE A 406 5.66 25.33 22.52
CA ILE A 406 5.36 25.85 21.17
C ILE A 406 6.24 25.16 20.14
N SER A 407 7.56 25.18 20.33
CA SER A 407 8.51 24.57 19.39
C SER A 407 8.22 23.08 19.16
N LEU A 408 7.92 22.35 20.24
CA LEU A 408 7.58 20.93 20.14
C LEU A 408 6.27 20.74 19.37
N ILE A 409 5.22 21.49 19.69
CA ILE A 409 3.92 21.38 19.06
C ILE A 409 3.98 21.75 17.56
N GLU A 410 4.70 22.82 17.20
CA GLU A 410 4.89 23.19 15.79
C GLU A 410 5.58 22.08 15.00
N ILE A 411 6.60 21.43 15.59
CA ILE A 411 7.24 20.25 14.98
C ILE A 411 6.22 19.12 14.84
N LYS A 412 5.42 18.82 15.85
CA LYS A 412 4.39 17.78 15.78
C LYS A 412 3.36 18.07 14.68
N ILE A 413 2.83 19.29 14.61
CA ILE A 413 1.81 19.70 13.60
C ILE A 413 2.38 19.68 12.18
N SER A 414 3.69 19.92 12.03
CA SER A 414 4.36 19.78 10.73
C SER A 414 4.52 18.34 10.24
N ARG A 415 4.26 17.36 11.11
CA ARG A 415 4.16 15.94 10.74
C ARG A 415 2.66 15.66 10.53
N ASP A 416 2.27 15.25 9.32
CA ASP A 416 0.86 15.08 8.96
C ASP A 416 0.16 13.93 9.70
N ASP A 417 0.90 13.14 10.48
CA ASP A 417 0.41 12.00 11.23
C ASP A 417 0.14 12.29 12.72
N ASN A 418 -0.05 13.55 13.11
CA ASN A 418 -0.29 13.90 14.51
C ASN A 418 -1.71 13.50 14.99
N GLY A 419 -1.84 12.31 15.59
CA GLY A 419 -3.09 11.82 16.20
C GLY A 419 -3.70 12.72 17.29
N PHE A 420 -2.95 13.72 17.78
CA PHE A 420 -3.37 14.69 18.79
C PHE A 420 -3.52 16.12 18.24
N ARG A 421 -3.55 16.31 16.91
CA ARG A 421 -3.48 17.61 16.23
C ARG A 421 -4.43 18.67 16.78
N THR A 422 -5.72 18.35 16.93
CA THR A 422 -6.69 19.32 17.46
C THR A 422 -6.36 19.73 18.91
N LYS A 423 -5.94 18.79 19.76
CA LYS A 423 -5.51 19.10 21.14
C LYS A 423 -4.24 19.94 21.17
N ASP A 424 -3.33 19.67 20.25
CA ASP A 424 -2.08 20.40 20.07
C ASP A 424 -2.32 21.83 19.60
N LEU A 425 -3.19 22.05 18.61
CA LEU A 425 -3.60 23.37 18.14
C LEU A 425 -4.24 24.20 19.26
N LEU A 426 -5.07 23.58 20.09
CA LEU A 426 -5.66 24.27 21.23
C LEU A 426 -4.58 24.66 22.27
N ALA A 427 -3.68 23.75 22.64
CA ALA A 427 -2.58 24.04 23.56
C ALA A 427 -1.61 25.10 23.01
N LEU A 428 -1.39 25.08 21.68
CA LEU A 428 -0.59 26.06 20.96
C LEU A 428 -1.22 27.45 21.04
N SER A 429 -2.54 27.54 20.86
CA SER A 429 -3.28 28.81 20.95
C SER A 429 -3.13 29.45 22.34
N GLU A 430 -3.26 28.66 23.42
CA GLU A 430 -3.07 29.11 24.80
C GLU A 430 -1.63 29.54 25.08
N SER A 431 -0.66 28.76 24.60
CA SER A 431 0.77 29.06 24.77
C SER A 431 1.16 30.35 24.05
N TYR A 432 0.58 30.60 22.87
CA TYR A 432 0.83 31.83 22.13
C TYR A 432 0.31 33.09 22.82
N LEU A 433 -0.84 33.03 23.48
CA LEU A 433 -1.33 34.14 24.30
C LEU A 433 -0.34 34.52 25.41
N LEU A 434 0.24 33.51 26.07
CA LEU A 434 1.20 33.73 27.15
C LEU A 434 2.48 34.42 26.67
N VAL A 435 3.04 33.98 25.54
CA VAL A 435 4.25 34.59 24.96
C VAL A 435 3.97 35.91 24.22
N GLY A 436 2.71 36.37 24.21
CA GLY A 436 2.31 37.66 23.66
C GLY A 436 2.11 37.68 22.14
N ASN A 437 1.86 36.53 21.53
CA ASN A 437 1.59 36.41 20.10
C ASN A 437 0.11 36.10 19.84
N SER A 438 -0.77 37.08 20.07
CA SER A 438 -2.22 36.91 19.96
C SER A 438 -2.68 36.56 18.54
N GLU A 439 -1.97 37.01 17.51
CA GLU A 439 -2.31 36.73 16.11
C GLU A 439 -2.12 35.24 15.80
N LYS A 440 -0.94 34.68 16.14
CA LYS A 440 -0.72 33.23 16.00
C LYS A 440 -1.66 32.41 16.88
N ALA A 441 -2.02 32.93 18.06
CA ALA A 441 -2.99 32.29 18.93
C ALA A 441 -4.36 32.17 18.24
N LEU A 442 -4.83 33.23 17.58
CA LEU A 442 -6.08 33.24 16.81
C LEU A 442 -6.02 32.26 15.63
N VAL A 443 -4.94 32.29 14.85
CA VAL A 443 -4.76 31.37 13.73
C VAL A 443 -4.83 29.92 14.19
N SER A 444 -4.17 29.59 15.30
CA SER A 444 -4.15 28.22 15.84
C SER A 444 -5.54 27.74 16.28
N ILE A 445 -6.34 28.60 16.91
CA ILE A 445 -7.69 28.23 17.36
C ILE A 445 -8.68 28.13 16.20
N GLU A 446 -8.50 28.92 15.13
CA GLU A 446 -9.30 28.81 13.91
C GLU A 446 -9.01 27.50 13.17
N PHE A 447 -7.74 27.11 13.05
CA PHE A 447 -7.39 25.78 12.55
C PHE A 447 -7.99 24.67 13.43
N ALA A 448 -7.92 24.81 14.75
CA ALA A 448 -8.54 23.83 15.65
C ALA A 448 -10.06 23.72 15.41
N ARG A 449 -10.76 24.83 15.16
CA ARG A 449 -12.19 24.81 14.82
C ARG A 449 -12.45 24.06 13.52
N ASP A 450 -11.69 24.35 12.49
CA ASP A 450 -11.93 23.82 11.15
C ASP A 450 -11.63 22.31 11.05
N GLU A 451 -10.70 21.81 11.87
CA GLU A 451 -10.34 20.38 11.93
C GLU A 451 -11.13 19.57 12.96
N MET A 452 -11.89 20.21 13.86
CA MET A 452 -12.54 19.52 14.98
C MET A 452 -13.80 18.75 14.56
N SER A 453 -13.84 17.44 14.86
CA SER A 453 -15.05 16.64 14.65
C SER A 453 -16.18 17.03 15.61
N ALA A 454 -17.44 16.83 15.20
CA ALA A 454 -18.61 17.11 16.02
C ALA A 454 -18.67 16.31 17.34
N GLU A 455 -17.96 15.19 17.41
CA GLU A 455 -17.89 14.30 18.57
C GLU A 455 -16.82 14.71 19.58
N HIS A 456 -15.93 15.64 19.20
CA HIS A 456 -14.86 16.09 20.07
C HIS A 456 -15.39 16.81 21.31
N PHE A 457 -14.76 16.59 22.47
CA PHE A 457 -15.20 17.13 23.76
C PHE A 457 -15.37 18.66 23.77
N PHE A 458 -14.54 19.37 23.01
CA PHE A 458 -14.59 20.83 22.91
C PHE A 458 -15.44 21.38 21.75
N ALA A 459 -16.02 20.53 20.91
CA ALA A 459 -16.73 20.95 19.69
C ALA A 459 -17.89 21.92 19.97
N GLN A 460 -18.61 21.72 21.08
CA GLN A 460 -19.73 22.60 21.45
C GLN A 460 -19.29 23.98 21.95
N ARG A 461 -18.00 24.17 22.25
CA ARG A 461 -17.44 25.40 22.84
C ARG A 461 -16.44 26.08 21.92
N ILE A 462 -16.02 25.44 20.83
CA ILE A 462 -14.93 25.95 19.97
C ILE A 462 -15.25 27.31 19.35
N ASP A 463 -16.51 27.57 18.99
CA ASP A 463 -16.92 28.89 18.48
C ASP A 463 -16.75 30.00 19.52
N LYS A 464 -16.98 29.68 20.80
CA LYS A 464 -16.76 30.62 21.91
C LYS A 464 -15.28 30.87 22.16
N PHE A 465 -14.43 29.84 22.01
CA PHE A 465 -12.99 30.03 21.99
C PHE A 465 -12.59 30.99 20.87
N VAL A 466 -13.02 30.75 19.63
CA VAL A 466 -12.69 31.62 18.49
C VAL A 466 -13.18 33.05 18.72
N GLU A 467 -14.41 33.25 19.20
CA GLU A 467 -14.94 34.58 19.52
C GLU A 467 -14.07 35.32 20.54
N ALA A 468 -13.64 34.63 21.62
CA ALA A 468 -12.79 35.24 22.62
C ALA A 468 -11.42 35.67 22.04
N TYR A 469 -10.80 34.83 21.21
CA TYR A 469 -9.52 35.13 20.57
C TYR A 469 -9.62 36.24 19.51
N GLN A 470 -10.75 36.34 18.80
CA GLN A 470 -11.03 37.46 17.90
C GLN A 470 -11.14 38.78 18.67
N LYS A 471 -11.82 38.78 19.83
CA LYS A 471 -11.87 39.97 20.70
C LYS A 471 -10.49 40.34 21.23
N ILE A 472 -9.66 39.37 21.62
CA ILE A 472 -8.26 39.60 22.05
C ILE A 472 -7.46 40.34 20.96
N ASN A 473 -7.68 40.01 19.68
CA ASN A 473 -7.02 40.64 18.54
C ASN A 473 -7.74 41.90 18.01
N SER A 474 -8.63 42.50 18.80
CA SER A 474 -9.35 43.72 18.46
C SER A 474 -8.98 44.89 19.39
N ASP A 475 -9.55 46.06 19.14
CA ASP A 475 -9.44 47.23 20.04
C ASP A 475 -9.99 46.96 21.47
N ASN A 476 -10.72 45.86 21.68
CA ASN A 476 -11.29 45.45 22.96
C ASN A 476 -10.66 44.16 23.51
N SER A 477 -9.34 44.11 23.52
CA SER A 477 -8.56 42.92 23.92
C SER A 477 -8.90 42.40 25.32
N LEU A 478 -9.08 43.32 26.28
CA LEU A 478 -9.44 42.99 27.67
C LEU A 478 -10.77 42.21 27.78
N ALA A 479 -11.77 42.55 26.96
CA ALA A 479 -13.05 41.84 26.97
C ALA A 479 -12.90 40.39 26.47
N GLY A 480 -12.02 40.16 25.49
CA GLY A 480 -11.70 38.80 25.03
C GLY A 480 -11.02 37.97 26.12
N TYR A 481 -10.05 38.55 26.83
CA TYR A 481 -9.42 37.88 27.97
C TYR A 481 -10.43 37.59 29.08
N LYS A 482 -11.31 38.54 29.45
CA LYS A 482 -12.37 38.29 30.46
C LYS A 482 -13.28 37.15 30.06
N MET A 483 -13.68 37.10 28.78
CA MET A 483 -14.49 36.02 28.24
C MET A 483 -13.83 34.64 28.43
N LEU A 484 -12.51 34.53 28.19
CA LEU A 484 -11.80 33.26 28.44
C LEU A 484 -11.93 32.79 29.89
N PHE A 485 -11.84 33.70 30.86
CA PHE A 485 -11.91 33.34 32.29
C PHE A 485 -13.33 33.13 32.79
N GLU A 486 -14.27 33.99 32.40
CA GLU A 486 -15.69 33.91 32.81
C GLU A 486 -16.37 32.66 32.27
N GLU A 487 -16.03 32.27 31.04
CA GLU A 487 -16.59 31.09 30.39
C GLU A 487 -15.73 29.83 30.57
N GLU A 488 -14.66 29.88 31.37
CA GLU A 488 -13.73 28.78 31.62
C GLU A 488 -13.18 28.13 30.34
N LEU A 489 -12.84 28.95 29.34
CA LEU A 489 -12.33 28.53 28.03
C LEU A 489 -10.82 28.29 28.11
N PHE A 490 -10.43 27.31 28.93
CA PHE A 490 -9.06 26.86 29.08
C PHE A 490 -8.98 25.33 29.13
N ILE A 491 -7.86 24.80 28.64
CA ILE A 491 -7.51 23.39 28.60
C ILE A 491 -6.42 23.14 29.63
N ASN A 492 -5.40 24.00 29.71
CA ASN A 492 -4.33 23.86 30.68
C ASN A 492 -4.49 24.83 31.86
N LYS A 493 -4.68 24.27 33.07
CA LYS A 493 -4.86 25.06 34.31
C LYS A 493 -3.64 25.89 34.69
N LYS A 494 -2.42 25.43 34.38
CA LYS A 494 -1.19 26.17 34.63
C LYS A 494 -1.08 27.36 33.69
N VAL A 495 -1.41 27.18 32.40
CA VAL A 495 -1.49 28.29 31.43
C VAL A 495 -2.52 29.33 31.87
N GLN A 496 -3.72 28.89 32.25
CA GLN A 496 -4.76 29.80 32.77
C GLN A 496 -4.25 30.64 33.95
N LYS A 497 -3.55 30.01 34.91
CA LYS A 497 -2.99 30.70 36.07
C LYS A 497 -1.95 31.74 35.65
N ASP A 498 -0.98 31.35 34.84
CA ASP A 498 0.13 32.21 34.46
C ASP A 498 -0.33 33.35 33.54
N LEU A 499 -1.34 33.10 32.70
CA LEU A 499 -1.96 34.14 31.89
C LEU A 499 -2.70 35.13 32.77
N LYS A 500 -3.39 34.68 33.83
CA LYS A 500 -4.00 35.58 34.81
C LYS A 500 -2.97 36.47 35.48
N GLU A 501 -1.85 35.91 35.90
CA GLU A 501 -0.76 36.67 36.53
C GLU A 501 -0.18 37.71 35.56
N LYS A 502 0.03 37.35 34.30
CA LYS A 502 0.44 38.27 33.23
C LYS A 502 -0.57 39.41 33.02
N LEU A 503 -1.86 39.08 32.90
CA LEU A 503 -2.91 40.07 32.63
C LEU A 503 -3.13 41.04 33.80
N LEU A 504 -2.93 40.61 35.04
CA LEU A 504 -2.95 41.50 36.21
C LEU A 504 -1.83 42.56 36.16
N LEU A 505 -0.71 42.25 35.49
CA LEU A 505 0.38 43.20 35.26
C LEU A 505 0.11 44.10 34.04
N ASP A 506 -0.44 43.53 32.97
CA ASP A 506 -0.70 44.24 31.72
C ASP A 506 -1.92 45.19 31.83
N TYR A 507 -2.91 44.86 32.69
CA TYR A 507 -4.14 45.64 32.92
C TYR A 507 -4.42 45.92 34.41
N PRO A 508 -3.56 46.69 35.11
CA PRO A 508 -3.68 46.88 36.56
C PRO A 508 -4.99 47.53 36.98
N GLY A 509 -5.80 46.83 37.77
CA GLY A 509 -7.07 47.32 38.32
C GLY A 509 -8.26 47.26 37.36
N GLU A 510 -8.06 46.78 36.13
CA GLU A 510 -9.13 46.58 35.14
C GLU A 510 -9.46 45.10 34.91
N PHE A 511 -8.48 44.21 35.14
CA PHE A 511 -8.58 42.76 35.13
C PHE A 511 -8.49 42.21 36.57
#